data_AF-A0A5J4PU59-F1
#
_entry.id   AF-A0A5J4PU59-F1
#
_cell.length_a   1.000
_cell.length_b   1.000
_cell.length_c   1.000
_cell.angle_alpha   90.00
_cell.angle_beta   90.00
_cell.angle_gamma   90.00
#
_symmetry.space_group_name_H-M   'P 1'
#
loop_
_entity.id
_entity.type
_entity.pdbx_description
1 polymer ?
#
loop_
_entity_poly.entity_id
_entity_poly.type
_entity_poly.pdbx_seq_one_letter_code
_entity_poly.pdbx_strand_id
1 'polypeptide(L)' 'MKLSQFRFNLPEKRIAMYPTKYRDEARLMVFHKDTGKLEHRVFKDLLEYFDDQDLFIFNDTKVFP' A
#
# COMPACT_ATOMS: atom_id res chain seq x y z
N MET A 1 9.68 -8.19 21.74
CA MET A 1 9.24 -6.81 21.43
C MET A 1 7.94 -6.53 22.16
N LYS A 2 7.70 -5.30 22.63
CA LYS A 2 6.45 -4.96 23.34
C LYS A 2 5.42 -4.46 22.33
N LEU A 3 4.17 -4.93 22.42
CA LEU A 3 3.08 -4.50 21.53
C LEU A 3 2.87 -2.98 21.53
N SER A 4 3.20 -2.31 22.63
CA SER A 4 3.13 -0.85 22.74
C SER A 4 4.00 -0.11 21.73
N GLN A 5 5.07 -0.73 21.23
CA GLN A 5 5.98 -0.12 20.24
C GLN A 5 5.33 0.08 18.86
N PHE A 6 4.16 -0.52 18.63
CA PHE A 6 3.42 -0.44 17.36
C PHE A 6 2.13 0.37 17.48
N ARG A 7 1.87 1.01 18.63
CA ARG A 7 0.70 1.87 18.81
C ARG A 7 0.93 3.21 18.12
N PHE A 8 -0.04 3.64 17.32
CA PHE A 8 -0.09 4.97 16.73
C PHE A 8 -1.50 5.55 16.82
N ASN A 9 -1.61 6.87 16.73
CA ASN A 9 -2.91 7.54 16.73
C ASN A 9 -3.56 7.41 15.33
N LEU A 10 -4.66 6.67 15.23
CA LEU A 10 -5.43 6.50 14.00
C LEU A 10 -6.83 7.11 14.19
N PRO A 11 -7.09 8.33 13.67
CA PRO A 11 -8.43 8.90 13.70
C PRO A 11 -9.41 8.04 12.91
N GLU A 12 -10.58 7.72 13.48
CA GLU A 12 -11.61 6.88 12.83
C GLU A 12 -12.02 7.40 11.45
N LYS A 13 -12.10 8.72 11.29
CA LYS A 13 -12.41 9.38 10.00
C LYS A 13 -11.40 9.10 8.88
N ARG A 14 -10.23 8.54 9.19
CA ARG A 14 -9.20 8.14 8.21
C ARG A 14 -9.25 6.64 7.88
N ILE A 15 -10.18 5.90 8.47
CA ILE A 15 -10.46 4.50 8.14
C ILE A 15 -11.49 4.50 7.00
N ALA A 16 -11.09 3.99 5.83
CA ALA A 16 -11.99 3.91 4.69
C ALA A 16 -13.07 2.86 4.95
N MET A 17 -14.35 3.25 4.83
CA MET A 17 -15.49 2.33 4.94
C MET A 17 -15.80 1.62 3.62
N TYR A 18 -15.45 2.26 2.51
CA TYR A 18 -15.66 1.77 1.16
C TYR A 18 -14.43 2.08 0.30
N PRO A 19 -14.14 1.26 -0.73
CA PRO A 19 -13.07 1.55 -1.67
C PRO A 19 -13.41 2.80 -2.52
N THR A 20 -12.39 3.35 -3.16
CA THR A 20 -12.57 4.36 -4.22
C THR A 20 -13.35 3.78 -5.40
N LYS A 21 -14.07 4.62 -6.15
CA LYS A 21 -14.84 4.20 -7.33
C LYS A 21 -13.98 3.47 -8.36
N TYR A 22 -12.79 4.01 -8.62
CA TYR A 22 -11.75 3.38 -9.42
C TYR A 22 -10.61 2.98 -8.48
N ARG A 23 -10.23 1.69 -8.49
CA ARG A 23 -9.28 1.14 -7.51
C ARG A 23 -7.87 1.72 -7.65
N ASP A 24 -7.48 2.03 -8.88
CA ASP A 24 -6.18 2.61 -9.24
C ASP A 24 -6.05 4.10 -8.88
N GLU A 25 -7.14 4.77 -8.49
CA GLU A 25 -7.13 6.15 -8.01
C GLU A 25 -6.83 6.27 -6.50
N ALA A 26 -6.59 5.15 -5.82
CA ALA A 26 -6.15 5.17 -4.43
C ALA A 26 -4.78 5.87 -4.30
N ARG A 27 -4.56 6.53 -3.15
CA ARG A 27 -3.25 7.12 -2.83
C ARG A 27 -2.22 6.03 -2.58
N LEU A 28 -1.01 6.21 -3.11
CA LEU A 28 0.16 5.37 -2.89
C LEU A 28 1.20 6.16 -2.08
N MET A 29 1.62 5.62 -0.95
CA MET A 29 2.74 6.17 -0.18
C MET A 29 3.98 5.34 -0.46
N VAL A 30 4.98 5.95 -1.09
CA VAL A 30 6.25 5.29 -1.40
C VAL A 30 7.28 5.67 -0.34
N PHE A 31 7.86 4.67 0.30
CA PHE A 31 8.90 4.85 1.32
C PHE A 31 10.20 4.24 0.83
N HIS A 32 11.21 5.08 0.62
CA HIS A 32 12.54 4.67 0.19
C HIS A 32 13.35 4.21 1.39
N LYS A 33 13.49 2.89 1.56
CA LYS A 33 14.12 2.27 2.75
C LYS A 33 15.52 2.81 3.06
N ASP A 34 16.35 3.02 2.04
CA ASP A 34 17.75 3.38 2.23
C ASP A 34 17.95 4.86 2.59
N THR A 35 17.06 5.74 2.13
CA THR A 35 17.16 7.20 2.34
C THR A 35 16.19 7.74 3.36
N GLY A 36 15.15 6.96 3.71
CA GLY A 36 14.03 7.43 4.52
C GLY A 36 13.09 8.41 3.80
N LYS A 37 13.30 8.66 2.50
CA LYS A 37 12.47 9.59 1.72
C LYS A 37 11.05 9.06 1.58
N LEU A 38 10.07 9.95 1.75
CA LEU A 38 8.66 9.68 1.53
C LEU A 38 8.17 10.40 0.27
N GLU A 39 7.38 9.70 -0.54
CA GLU A 39 6.68 10.26 -1.69
C GLU A 39 5.18 9.93 -1.62
N HIS A 40 4.39 10.82 -2.18
CA HIS A 40 2.95 10.65 -2.32
C HIS A 40 2.59 10.60 -3.80
N ARG A 41 2.03 9.47 -4.22
CA ARG A 41 1.66 9.14 -5.60
C ARG A 41 0.21 8.66 -5.66
N VAL A 42 -0.25 8.33 -6.86
CA VAL A 42 -1.50 7.61 -7.08
C VAL A 42 -1.16 6.18 -7.53
N PHE A 43 -2.01 5.20 -7.24
CA PHE A 43 -1.70 3.80 -7.53
C PHE A 43 -1.50 3.52 -9.04
N LYS A 44 -2.05 4.34 -9.94
CA LYS A 44 -1.74 4.34 -11.38
C LYS A 44 -0.24 4.49 -11.67
N ASP A 45 0.49 5.21 -10.83
CA ASP A 45 1.92 5.48 -11.01
C ASP A 45 2.80 4.29 -10.55
N LEU A 46 2.20 3.19 -10.05
CA LEU A 46 2.94 2.07 -9.46
C LEU A 46 3.98 1.48 -10.43
N LEU A 47 3.64 1.39 -11.71
CA LEU A 47 4.51 0.79 -12.73
C LEU A 47 5.75 1.64 -13.04
N GLU A 48 5.82 2.90 -12.61
CA GLU A 48 7.01 3.75 -12.76
C GLU A 48 8.20 3.29 -11.88
N TYR A 49 7.96 2.40 -10.91
CA TYR A 49 8.96 1.93 -9.95
C TYR A 49 9.57 0.57 -10.27
N PHE A 50 9.14 -0.07 -11.37
CA PHE A 50 9.54 -1.42 -11.72
C PHE A 50 9.99 -1.48 -13.18
N ASP A 51 10.89 -2.41 -13.49
CA ASP A 51 11.32 -2.70 -14.84
C ASP A 51 10.92 -4.11 -15.29
N ASP A 52 11.40 -4.53 -16.46
CA ASP A 52 11.09 -5.83 -17.06
C ASP A 52 11.76 -7.02 -16.37
N GLN A 53 12.64 -6.78 -15.40
CA GLN A 53 13.30 -7.79 -14.60
C GLN A 53 12.60 -8.05 -13.25
N ASP A 54 11.60 -7.24 -12.90
CA ASP A 54 10.83 -7.40 -11.67
C ASP A 54 9.70 -8.43 -11.79
N LEU A 55 9.42 -9.11 -10.68
CA LEU A 55 8.34 -10.10 -10.58
C LEU A 55 7.29 -9.69 -9.56
N PHE A 56 6.05 -9.55 -10.01
CA PHE A 56 4.90 -9.37 -9.13
C PHE A 56 4.31 -10.71 -8.71
N ILE A 57 4.35 -11.00 -7.42
CA ILE A 57 3.73 -12.19 -6.83
C ILE A 57 2.38 -11.80 -6.24
N PHE A 58 1.30 -12.31 -6.83
CA PHE A 58 -0.06 -12.09 -6.34
C PHE A 58 -0.58 -13.33 -5.62
N ASN A 59 -1.37 -13.10 -4.57
CA ASN A 59 -2.11 -14.16 -3.90
C ASN A 59 -3.47 -14.33 -4.58
N ASP A 60 -3.69 -15.48 -5.20
CA ASP A 60 -4.99 -15.91 -5.73
C ASP A 60 -5.58 -16.99 -4.80
N THR A 61 -6.51 -16.59 -3.93
CA THR A 61 -7.09 -17.48 -2.93
C THR A 61 -8.32 -18.18 -3.46
N LYS A 62 -8.29 -19.52 -3.45
CA LYS A 62 -9.43 -20.37 -3.80
C LYS A 62 -10.03 -21.00 -2.55
N VAL A 63 -11.35 -20.84 -2.38
CA VAL A 63 -12.09 -21.53 -1.32
C VAL A 63 -12.23 -23.00 -1.71
N PHE A 64 -11.82 -23.91 -0.82
CA PHE A 64 -12.13 -25.33 -0.96
C PHE A 64 -13.62 -25.54 -0.63
N PRO A 65 -14.38 -26.30 -1.46
CA PRO A 65 -15.73 -26.72 -1.12
C PRO A 65 -15.77 -27.64 0.10
#